data_AF-A0A7C7ZRT7-F1
#
_entry.id   AF-A0A7C7ZRT7-F1
#
_cell.length_a   1.000
_cell.length_b   1.000
_cell.length_c   1.000
_cell.angle_alpha   90.00
_cell.angle_beta   90.00
_cell.angle_gamma   90.00
#
_symmetry.space_group_name_H-M   'P 1'
#
loop_
_entity.id
_entity.type
_entity.pdbx_description
1 polymer ?
#
loop_
_entity_poly.entity_id
_entity_poly.type
_entity_poly.pdbx_seq_one_letter_code
_entity_poly.pdbx_strand_id
1 'polypeptide(L)'
;LIVKERRILGTGYNGAPAGLRHCDETGCIRENSSIPSGTRHELCRGLHAEQNAIIQAAYYGISIKDSTLYCTNKPCVICSKMLINAGIRKILYKDGYDDVLAEEMLTEAGVQIERFVP
;
A
#
# COMPACT_ATOMS: atom_id res chain seq x y z
N LEU A 1 -2.55 -3.45 7.23
CA LEU A 1 -3.75 -4.12 7.78
C LEU A 1 -4.98 -3.38 7.29
N ILE A 2 -5.95 -4.08 6.73
CA ILE A 2 -7.27 -3.53 6.41
C ILE A 2 -8.22 -3.96 7.52
N VAL A 3 -8.90 -3.01 8.14
CA VAL A 3 -9.71 -3.21 9.35
C VAL A 3 -11.10 -2.63 9.14
N LYS A 4 -12.13 -3.38 9.52
CA LYS A 4 -13.52 -2.92 9.56
C LYS A 4 -14.18 -3.43 10.83
N GLU A 5 -14.91 -2.56 11.54
CA GLU A 5 -15.60 -2.92 12.79
C GLU A 5 -14.69 -3.63 13.81
N ARG A 6 -13.46 -3.12 13.98
CA ARG A 6 -12.44 -3.68 14.89
C ARG A 6 -12.00 -5.12 14.54
N ARG A 7 -12.25 -5.58 13.31
CA ARG A 7 -11.80 -6.87 12.79
C ARG A 7 -10.83 -6.66 11.63
N ILE A 8 -9.77 -7.46 11.61
CA ILE A 8 -8.81 -7.48 10.49
C ILE A 8 -9.45 -8.26 9.35
N LEU A 9 -9.61 -7.62 8.20
CA LEU A 9 -10.14 -8.21 6.96
C LEU A 9 -9.04 -8.68 6.02
N GLY A 10 -7.87 -8.03 6.08
CA GLY A 10 -6.75 -8.35 5.22
C GLY A 10 -5.43 -7.77 5.70
N THR A 11 -4.35 -8.41 5.28
CA THR A 11 -2.97 -8.06 5.64
C THR A 11 -2.09 -8.13 4.40
N GLY A 12 -0.99 -7.40 4.40
CA GLY A 12 0.00 -7.46 3.33
C GLY A 12 1.33 -6.93 3.83
N TYR A 13 2.40 -7.39 3.19
CA TYR A 13 3.76 -6.90 3.32
C TYR A 13 4.34 -6.72 1.91
N ASN A 14 5.44 -5.98 1.79
CA ASN A 14 6.12 -5.79 0.51
C ASN A 14 6.87 -7.06 0.09
N GLY A 15 6.60 -7.59 -1.10
CA GLY A 15 7.18 -8.86 -1.52
C GLY A 15 6.93 -9.19 -2.99
N ALA A 16 7.75 -10.10 -3.53
CA ALA A 16 7.56 -10.62 -4.88
C ALA A 16 6.20 -11.35 -4.99
N PRO A 17 5.62 -11.44 -6.21
CA PRO A 17 4.44 -12.26 -6.45
C PRO A 17 4.62 -13.70 -5.95
N ALA A 18 3.51 -14.33 -5.54
CA ALA A 18 3.51 -15.69 -5.01
C ALA A 18 4.19 -16.68 -5.98
N GLY A 19 5.08 -17.51 -5.43
CA GLY A 19 5.84 -18.51 -6.20
C GLY A 19 7.05 -17.97 -6.96
N LEU A 20 7.36 -16.67 -6.88
CA LEU A 20 8.57 -16.10 -7.46
C LEU A 20 9.64 -15.85 -6.40
N ARG A 21 10.91 -16.02 -6.82
CA ARG A 21 12.09 -15.68 -6.00
C ARG A 21 12.04 -14.22 -5.54
N HIS A 22 12.52 -13.96 -4.34
CA HIS A 22 12.53 -12.64 -3.72
C HIS A 22 13.79 -11.82 -4.08
N CYS A 23 13.81 -10.53 -3.72
CA CYS A 23 14.91 -9.60 -4.04
C CYS A 23 16.22 -9.96 -3.33
N ASP A 24 16.15 -10.60 -2.17
CA ASP A 24 17.29 -11.16 -1.45
C ASP A 24 17.96 -12.32 -2.21
N GLU A 25 17.19 -13.06 -3.01
CA GLU A 25 17.72 -14.13 -3.86
C GLU A 25 18.22 -13.63 -5.22
N THR A 26 17.50 -12.70 -5.87
CA THR A 26 17.80 -12.28 -7.24
C THR A 26 18.55 -10.94 -7.34
N GLY A 27 18.74 -10.26 -6.22
CA GLY A 27 19.11 -8.85 -6.19
C GLY A 27 17.95 -7.92 -6.55
N CYS A 28 18.18 -6.62 -6.35
CA CYS A 28 17.18 -5.57 -6.59
C CYS A 28 17.59 -4.69 -7.78
N ILE A 29 16.82 -4.71 -8.87
CA ILE A 29 17.06 -3.88 -10.07
C ILE A 29 17.14 -2.39 -9.70
N ARG A 30 16.28 -1.96 -8.77
CA ARG A 30 16.21 -0.57 -8.32
C ARG A 30 17.49 -0.13 -7.62
N GLU A 31 18.04 -0.98 -6.75
CA GLU A 31 19.30 -0.71 -6.06
C GLU A 31 20.47 -0.71 -7.05
N ASN A 32 20.54 -1.71 -7.92
CA ASN A 32 21.61 -1.83 -8.93
C ASN A 32 21.63 -0.66 -9.92
N SER A 33 20.49 -0.01 -10.14
CA SER A 33 20.34 1.13 -11.05
C SER A 33 20.24 2.47 -10.29
N SER A 34 20.54 2.50 -8.99
CA SER A 34 20.49 3.70 -8.13
C SER A 34 19.17 4.48 -8.22
N ILE A 35 18.05 3.77 -8.31
CA ILE A 35 16.72 4.37 -8.49
C ILE A 35 16.21 4.86 -7.14
N PRO A 36 15.88 6.16 -7.00
CA PRO A 36 15.36 6.72 -5.76
C PRO A 36 14.02 6.09 -5.33
N SER A 37 13.81 6.01 -4.01
CA SER A 37 12.51 5.66 -3.45
C SER A 37 11.41 6.60 -3.96
N GLY A 38 10.19 6.10 -4.12
CA GLY A 38 9.06 6.87 -4.65
C GLY A 38 9.08 7.11 -6.17
N THR A 39 10.07 6.59 -6.90
CA THR A 39 10.14 6.74 -8.36
C THR A 39 10.21 5.38 -9.06
N ARG A 40 9.76 5.31 -10.32
CA ARG A 40 9.87 4.11 -11.19
C ARG A 40 9.40 2.80 -10.54
N HIS A 41 8.19 2.82 -9.96
CA HIS A 41 7.63 1.68 -9.23
C HIS A 41 7.49 0.42 -10.09
N GLU A 42 7.31 0.57 -11.41
CA GLU A 42 7.22 -0.52 -12.39
C GLU A 42 8.49 -1.38 -12.47
N LEU A 43 9.63 -0.86 -12.02
CA LEU A 43 10.89 -1.60 -11.96
C LEU A 43 11.06 -2.37 -10.64
N CYS A 44 10.13 -2.23 -9.69
CA CYS A 44 10.12 -3.03 -8.49
C CYS A 44 9.63 -4.44 -8.81
N ARG A 45 10.41 -5.45 -8.40
CA ARG A 45 9.98 -6.85 -8.47
C ARG A 45 8.83 -7.15 -7.50
N GLY A 46 8.82 -6.45 -6.37
CA GLY A 46 7.83 -6.65 -5.31
C GLY A 46 6.63 -5.75 -5.48
N LEU A 47 5.48 -6.25 -5.03
CA LEU A 47 4.31 -5.43 -4.74
C LEU A 47 4.47 -4.78 -3.37
N HIS A 48 3.81 -3.65 -3.19
CA HIS A 48 3.69 -2.96 -1.91
C HIS A 48 2.71 -3.68 -0.98
N ALA A 49 2.83 -3.42 0.33
CA ALA A 49 2.01 -4.05 1.36
C ALA A 49 0.51 -3.78 1.17
N GLU A 50 0.16 -2.57 0.76
CA GLU A 50 -1.20 -2.10 0.50
C GLU A 50 -1.81 -2.83 -0.69
N GLN A 51 -1.03 -3.03 -1.75
CA GLN A 51 -1.46 -3.80 -2.92
C GLN A 51 -1.73 -5.26 -2.54
N ASN A 52 -0.83 -5.87 -1.79
CA ASN A 52 -1.00 -7.25 -1.33
C ASN A 52 -2.21 -7.40 -0.39
N ALA A 53 -2.49 -6.41 0.46
CA ALA A 53 -3.69 -6.43 1.31
C ALA A 53 -4.99 -6.34 0.48
N ILE A 54 -5.03 -5.50 -0.56
CA ILE A 54 -6.16 -5.41 -1.49
C ILE A 54 -6.32 -6.72 -2.27
N ILE A 55 -5.23 -7.26 -2.81
CA ILE A 55 -5.23 -8.51 -3.59
C ILE A 55 -5.71 -9.68 -2.73
N GLN A 56 -5.25 -9.79 -1.48
CA GLN A 56 -5.72 -10.82 -0.56
C GLN A 56 -7.24 -10.74 -0.36
N ALA A 57 -7.76 -9.53 -0.09
CA ALA A 57 -9.19 -9.35 0.09
C ALA A 57 -9.98 -9.73 -1.17
N ALA A 58 -9.52 -9.29 -2.35
CA ALA A 58 -10.15 -9.64 -3.62
C ALA A 58 -10.10 -11.15 -3.90
N TYR A 59 -8.97 -11.80 -3.65
CA TYR A 59 -8.77 -13.23 -3.86
C TYR A 59 -9.77 -14.08 -3.05
N TYR A 60 -10.04 -13.69 -1.80
CA TYR A 60 -10.99 -14.38 -0.93
C TYR A 60 -12.42 -13.83 -0.99
N GLY A 61 -12.71 -12.88 -1.89
CA GLY A 61 -14.05 -12.28 -2.01
C GLY A 61 -14.49 -11.46 -0.79
N ILE A 62 -13.54 -10.92 -0.03
CA ILE A 62 -13.80 -10.13 1.19
C ILE A 62 -13.99 -8.66 0.79
N SER A 63 -15.17 -8.10 1.08
CA SER A 63 -15.41 -6.67 0.85
C SER A 63 -14.62 -5.81 1.82
N ILE A 64 -13.78 -4.93 1.28
CA ILE A 64 -13.01 -3.93 2.03
C ILE A 64 -13.58 -2.51 1.88
N LYS A 65 -14.78 -2.38 1.31
CA LYS A 65 -15.48 -1.10 1.18
C LYS A 65 -15.77 -0.52 2.56
N ASP A 66 -15.57 0.79 2.70
CA ASP A 66 -15.80 1.57 3.91
C ASP A 66 -14.95 1.10 5.11
N SER A 67 -13.73 0.62 4.84
CA SER A 67 -12.78 0.15 5.85
C SER A 67 -11.62 1.12 6.07
N THR A 68 -10.82 0.83 7.10
CA THR A 68 -9.64 1.60 7.50
C THR A 68 -8.36 0.82 7.18
N LEU A 69 -7.41 1.46 6.52
CA LEU A 69 -6.06 0.94 6.34
C LEU A 69 -5.16 1.41 7.48
N TYR A 70 -4.40 0.48 8.06
CA TYR A 70 -3.25 0.75 8.91
C TYR A 70 -1.99 0.29 8.17
N CYS A 71 -1.01 1.17 8.03
CA CYS A 71 0.22 0.89 7.29
C CYS A 71 1.45 1.45 8.03
N THR A 72 2.62 0.87 7.80
CA THR A 72 3.86 1.38 8.39
C THR A 72 4.36 2.62 7.66
N ASN A 73 4.17 2.67 6.35
CA ASN A 73 4.63 3.73 5.47
C ASN A 73 3.44 4.45 4.81
N LYS A 74 3.50 5.78 4.67
CA LYS A 74 2.53 6.56 3.89
C LYS A 74 2.39 5.94 2.48
N PRO A 75 1.17 5.63 2.01
CA PRO A 75 1.00 4.97 0.71
C PRO A 75 1.50 5.82 -0.46
N CYS A 76 2.19 5.19 -1.41
CA CYS A 76 2.60 5.86 -2.66
C CYS A 76 1.39 6.17 -3.55
N VAL A 77 1.54 7.06 -4.53
CA VAL A 77 0.45 7.43 -5.45
C VAL A 77 -0.25 6.23 -6.12
N ILE A 78 0.48 5.15 -6.45
CA ILE A 78 -0.12 3.95 -7.06
C ILE A 78 -1.03 3.24 -6.06
N CYS A 79 -0.55 3.05 -4.82
CA CYS A 79 -1.34 2.43 -3.77
C CYS A 79 -2.54 3.29 -3.41
N SER A 80 -2.38 4.62 -3.31
CA SER A 80 -3.45 5.57 -3.01
C SER A 80 -4.59 5.48 -4.03
N LYS A 81 -4.29 5.46 -5.34
CA LYS A 81 -5.30 5.28 -6.41
C LYS A 81 -6.09 3.97 -6.23
N MET A 82 -5.41 2.88 -5.89
CA MET A 82 -6.04 1.59 -5.66
C MET A 82 -6.92 1.61 -4.40
N LEU A 83 -6.44 2.21 -3.30
CA LEU A 83 -7.16 2.31 -2.03
C LEU A 83 -8.45 3.14 -2.18
N ILE A 84 -8.40 4.24 -2.94
CA ILE A 84 -9.57 5.07 -3.27
C ILE A 84 -10.62 4.22 -3.99
N ASN A 85 -10.23 3.52 -5.06
CA ASN A 85 -11.15 2.67 -5.83
C ASN A 85 -11.66 1.45 -5.05
N ALA A 86 -10.86 0.93 -4.12
CA ALA A 86 -11.25 -0.15 -3.21
C ALA A 86 -12.26 0.31 -2.13
N GLY A 87 -12.50 1.61 -2.00
CA GLY A 87 -13.45 2.19 -1.04
C GLY A 87 -12.90 2.33 0.38
N ILE A 88 -11.59 2.43 0.55
CA ILE A 88 -10.98 2.78 1.85
C ILE A 88 -11.37 4.22 2.22
N ARG A 89 -11.70 4.44 3.49
CA ARG A 89 -12.17 5.75 4.01
C ARG A 89 -11.20 6.43 4.96
N LYS A 90 -10.35 5.63 5.62
CA LYS A 90 -9.36 6.14 6.56
C LYS A 90 -8.04 5.40 6.38
N ILE A 91 -6.94 6.12 6.43
CA ILE A 91 -5.57 5.60 6.37
C ILE A 91 -4.82 6.13 7.58
N LEU A 92 -4.33 5.22 8.42
CA LEU A 92 -3.38 5.50 9.47
C LEU A 92 -2.00 4.99 9.07
N TYR A 93 -0.99 5.84 9.17
CA TYR A 93 0.39 5.49 8.82
C TYR A 93 1.38 5.92 9.90
N LYS A 94 2.49 5.20 10.08
CA LYS A 94 3.49 5.53 11.11
C LYS A 94 4.54 6.52 10.60
N ASP A 95 5.25 6.13 9.55
CA ASP A 95 6.34 6.88 8.94
C ASP A 95 6.08 7.01 7.44
N GLY A 96 6.89 7.76 6.70
CA GLY A 96 6.70 7.87 5.26
C GLY A 96 7.34 9.11 4.66
N TYR A 97 7.33 9.16 3.35
CA TYR A 97 7.72 10.32 2.57
C TYR A 97 6.46 11.01 2.04
N ASP A 98 6.57 12.30 1.74
CA ASP A 98 5.48 13.05 1.14
C ASP A 98 5.50 12.87 -0.38
N ASP A 99 4.45 12.20 -0.87
CA ASP A 99 4.09 12.14 -2.29
C ASP A 99 2.94 13.12 -2.50
N VAL A 100 3.26 14.29 -3.07
CA VAL A 100 2.32 15.41 -3.25
C VAL A 100 1.07 14.95 -4.02
N LEU A 101 1.27 14.17 -5.08
CA LEU A 101 0.17 13.70 -5.92
C LEU A 101 -0.72 12.69 -5.18
N ALA A 102 -0.11 11.82 -4.36
CA ALA A 102 -0.88 10.91 -3.50
C ALA A 102 -1.77 11.67 -2.51
N GLU A 103 -1.23 12.74 -1.91
CA GLU A 103 -1.95 13.55 -0.93
C GLU A 103 -3.10 14.35 -1.55
N GLU A 104 -2.86 14.98 -2.71
CA GLU A 104 -3.89 15.67 -3.48
C GLU A 104 -5.05 14.72 -3.82
N MET A 105 -4.74 13.54 -4.37
CA MET A 105 -5.75 12.56 -4.76
C MET A 105 -6.53 12.00 -3.57
N LEU A 106 -5.86 11.70 -2.45
CA LEU A 106 -6.54 11.21 -1.25
C LEU A 106 -7.45 12.28 -0.65
N THR A 107 -7.02 13.55 -0.66
CA THR A 107 -7.81 14.70 -0.21
C THR A 107 -9.03 14.91 -1.09
N GLU A 108 -8.85 14.92 -2.42
CA GLU A 108 -9.94 15.06 -3.40
C GLU A 108 -10.98 13.93 -3.26
N ALA A 109 -10.52 12.70 -3.00
CA ALA A 109 -11.38 11.55 -2.78
C ALA A 109 -12.06 11.52 -1.39
N GLY A 110 -11.76 12.48 -0.50
CA GLY A 110 -12.30 12.54 0.85
C GLY A 110 -11.82 11.40 1.77
N VAL A 111 -10.64 10.83 1.51
CA VAL A 111 -10.04 9.80 2.36
C VAL A 111 -9.34 10.47 3.54
N GLN A 112 -9.70 10.10 4.77
CA GLN A 112 -9.06 10.63 5.97
C GLN A 112 -7.66 10.04 6.11
N ILE A 113 -6.63 10.89 6.21
CA ILE A 113 -5.26 10.45 6.43
C ILE A 113 -4.74 10.99 7.76
N GLU A 114 -4.14 10.12 8.57
CA GLU A 114 -3.65 10.46 9.90
C GLU A 114 -2.32 9.77 10.18
N ARG A 115 -1.32 10.53 10.66
CA ARG A 115 -0.08 9.94 11.15
C ARG A 115 -0.31 9.41 12.56
N PHE A 116 -0.10 8.11 12.76
CA PHE A 116 -0.15 7.47 14.06
C PHE A 116 1.20 7.62 14.78
N VAL A 117 1.17 8.35 15.90
CA VAL A 117 2.28 8.45 16.85
C VAL A 117 1.90 7.64 18.09
N PRO A 118 2.65 6.58 18.45
CA PRO A 118 2.37 5.74 19.62
C PRO A 118 2.42 6.49 20.95
#